data_AF-A0A2V7VPV2-F1
#
_entry.id   AF-A0A2V7VPV2-F1
#
_cell.length_a   1.000
_cell.length_b   1.000
_cell.length_c   1.000
_cell.angle_alpha   90.00
_cell.angle_beta   90.00
_cell.angle_gamma   90.00
#
_symmetry.space_group_name_H-M   'P 1'
#
loop_
_entity.id
_entity.type
_entity.pdbx_description
1 polymer ?
#
loop_
_entity_poly.entity_id
_entity_poly.type
_entity_poly.pdbx_seq_one_letter_code
_entity_poly.pdbx_strand_id
1 'polypeptide(L)'
;MRKIAIAALLVLGALGAAVVFLAPRVIGPGLRLIEPISRMKRSQGQLEQMVAHSGWRKPAVEALTADQLDRFFAVRQKIDAARRSTARLDRLPRKRIRSLEELKQVPTLIEGVSDVVTAELDAYVAAGMTPEEYHWVARVVYSRWRAALKRAGSYPVAVRAAAAEVGAAAAKEPDRRARARLEAVAAEMLAREPAAPEGFDPPTHRLLLARLDEVERWSLDDTQSFGPR
;
A
#
# COMPACT_ATOMS: atom_id res chain seq x y z
N MET A 1 8.42 11.61 6.25
CA MET A 1 8.60 10.22 6.70
C MET A 1 9.48 10.06 7.94
N ARG A 2 10.61 10.80 8.08
CA ARG A 2 11.41 10.81 9.34
C ARG A 2 10.58 11.03 10.62
N LYS A 3 9.57 11.91 10.58
CA LYS A 3 8.74 12.25 11.75
C LYS A 3 7.81 11.13 12.23
N ILE A 4 7.38 10.21 11.35
CA ILE A 4 6.47 9.10 11.73
C ILE A 4 7.27 7.93 12.28
N ALA A 5 8.42 7.61 11.68
CA ALA A 5 9.37 6.63 12.23
C ALA A 5 9.89 7.05 13.61
N ILE A 6 10.19 8.35 13.80
CA ILE A 6 10.61 8.90 15.09
C ILE A 6 9.46 8.87 16.11
N ALA A 7 8.21 9.12 15.69
CA ALA A 7 7.06 9.04 16.58
C ALA A 7 6.76 7.61 17.02
N ALA A 8 6.90 6.62 16.13
CA ALA A 8 6.76 5.21 16.48
C ALA A 8 7.89 4.75 17.43
N LEU A 9 9.14 5.16 17.17
CA LEU A 9 10.30 4.90 18.05
C LEU A 9 10.15 5.54 19.44
N LEU A 10 9.61 6.76 19.54
CA LEU A 10 9.39 7.44 20.82
C LEU A 10 8.27 6.81 21.66
N VAL A 11 7.19 6.36 21.03
CA VAL A 11 6.11 5.63 21.72
C VAL A 11 6.62 4.27 22.20
N LEU A 12 7.44 3.58 21.42
CA LEU A 12 8.09 2.31 21.80
C LEU A 12 9.11 2.47 22.93
N GLY A 13 9.91 3.54 22.92
CA GLY A 13 10.88 3.84 23.97
C GLY A 13 10.23 4.18 25.32
N ALA A 14 9.13 4.93 25.30
CA ALA A 14 8.36 5.25 26.51
C ALA A 14 7.62 4.02 27.08
N LEU A 15 7.12 3.12 26.23
CA LEU A 15 6.51 1.86 26.67
C LEU A 15 7.55 0.90 27.28
N GLY A 16 8.76 0.82 26.71
CA GLY A 16 9.84 -0.01 27.25
C GLY A 16 10.20 0.36 28.70
N ALA A 17 10.20 1.66 29.04
CA ALA A 17 10.46 2.13 30.39
C ALA A 17 9.31 1.83 31.38
N ALA A 18 8.05 1.85 30.91
CA ALA A 18 6.89 1.54 31.73
C ALA A 18 6.79 0.04 32.10
N VAL A 19 7.26 -0.85 31.23
CA VAL A 19 7.23 -2.31 31.46
C VAL A 19 8.23 -2.75 32.54
N VAL A 20 9.37 -2.06 32.66
CA VAL A 20 10.40 -2.40 33.67
C VAL A 20 9.95 -2.02 35.09
N PHE A 21 9.14 -0.97 35.25
CA PHE A 21 8.70 -0.49 36.57
C PHE A 21 7.56 -1.31 37.21
N LEU A 22 6.83 -2.12 36.44
CA LEU A 22 5.69 -2.93 36.91
C LEU A 22 6.04 -4.42 37.15
N ALA A 23 7.31 -4.79 36.98
CA ALA A 23 7.79 -6.17 36.95
C ALA A 23 7.54 -7.04 38.21
N PRO A 24 7.46 -6.55 39.47
CA PRO A 24 7.41 -7.48 40.59
C PRO A 24 6.04 -8.13 40.90
N ARG A 25 4.93 -7.76 40.23
CA ARG A 25 3.58 -8.23 40.67
C ARG A 25 2.66 -8.87 39.63
N VAL A 26 3.11 -9.09 38.39
CA VAL A 26 2.23 -9.59 37.29
C VAL A 26 2.93 -10.70 36.47
N ILE A 27 3.39 -11.76 37.15
CA ILE A 27 4.22 -12.81 36.51
C ILE A 27 3.41 -13.77 35.61
N GLY A 28 2.10 -13.92 35.82
CA GLY A 28 1.25 -14.80 34.98
C GLY A 28 0.93 -14.26 33.57
N PRO A 29 0.48 -12.99 33.43
CA PRO A 29 0.17 -12.38 32.13
C PRO A 29 1.40 -11.91 31.33
N GLY A 30 2.54 -11.64 31.97
CA GLY A 30 3.74 -11.11 31.31
C GLY A 30 4.37 -12.05 30.28
N LEU A 31 4.19 -13.36 30.43
CA LEU A 31 4.73 -14.36 29.50
C LEU A 31 4.06 -14.32 28.10
N ARG A 32 2.78 -13.92 28.01
CA ARG A 32 2.06 -13.85 26.72
C ARG A 32 2.57 -12.75 25.79
N LEU A 33 3.21 -11.72 26.34
CA LEU A 33 3.79 -10.62 25.57
C LEU A 33 5.20 -10.92 25.05
N ILE A 34 5.88 -11.95 25.57
CA ILE A 34 7.26 -12.28 25.18
C ILE A 34 7.30 -12.87 23.76
N GLU A 35 6.35 -13.73 23.41
CA GLU A 35 6.36 -14.40 22.11
C GLU A 35 6.19 -13.41 20.94
N PRO A 36 5.19 -12.51 20.91
CA PRO A 36 5.03 -11.52 19.84
C PRO A 36 6.26 -10.62 19.68
N ILE A 37 6.82 -10.15 20.80
CA ILE A 37 8.01 -9.29 20.79
C ILE A 37 9.23 -10.04 20.24
N SER A 38 9.42 -11.29 20.63
CA SER A 38 10.54 -12.11 20.14
C SER A 38 10.45 -12.38 18.64
N ARG A 39 9.24 -12.60 18.12
CA ARG A 39 8.97 -12.81 16.70
C ARG A 39 9.26 -11.54 15.90
N MET A 40 8.70 -10.41 16.36
CA MET A 40 8.94 -9.11 15.74
C MET A 40 10.44 -8.76 15.70
N LYS A 41 11.18 -9.00 16.80
CA LYS A 41 12.63 -8.78 16.85
C LYS A 41 13.38 -9.64 15.84
N ARG A 42 12.95 -10.89 15.64
CA ARG A 42 13.53 -11.79 14.63
C ARG A 42 13.28 -11.28 13.22
N SER A 43 12.04 -10.89 12.90
CA SER A 43 11.67 -10.33 11.61
C SER A 43 12.41 -9.01 11.33
N GLN A 44 12.58 -8.17 12.35
CA GLN A 44 13.40 -6.95 12.25
C GLN A 44 14.86 -7.30 11.93
N GLY A 45 15.46 -8.26 12.64
CA GLY A 45 16.83 -8.69 12.37
C GLY A 45 17.02 -9.25 10.96
N GLN A 46 16.03 -10.01 10.46
CA GLN A 46 16.05 -10.50 9.07
C GLN A 46 15.94 -9.37 8.05
N LEU A 47 15.08 -8.37 8.30
CA LEU A 47 14.98 -7.20 7.44
C LEU A 47 16.29 -6.40 7.44
N GLU A 48 16.88 -6.16 8.61
CA GLU A 48 18.16 -5.45 8.73
C GLU A 48 19.29 -6.17 7.98
N GLN A 49 19.36 -7.51 8.10
CA GLN A 49 20.27 -8.33 7.33
C GLN A 49 20.02 -8.21 5.82
N MET A 50 18.76 -8.32 5.37
CA MET A 50 18.43 -8.15 3.96
C MET A 50 18.84 -6.76 3.45
N VAL A 51 18.52 -5.70 4.18
CA VAL A 51 18.86 -4.32 3.80
C VAL A 51 20.37 -4.16 3.69
N ALA A 52 21.13 -4.68 4.65
CA ALA A 52 22.60 -4.62 4.65
C ALA A 52 23.22 -5.32 3.42
N HIS A 53 22.61 -6.41 2.94
CA HIS A 53 23.11 -7.18 1.79
C HIS A 53 22.49 -6.78 0.45
N SER A 54 21.41 -6.00 0.45
CA SER A 54 20.64 -5.70 -0.77
C SER A 54 21.42 -4.92 -1.83
N GLY A 55 22.41 -4.13 -1.42
CA GLY A 55 23.13 -3.20 -2.29
C GLY A 55 22.23 -2.17 -3.01
N TRP A 56 20.96 -2.09 -2.63
CA TRP A 56 19.97 -1.31 -3.37
C TRP A 56 20.28 0.18 -3.28
N ARG A 57 20.20 0.86 -4.43
CA ARG A 57 20.31 2.32 -4.53
C ARG A 57 19.19 2.83 -5.39
N LYS A 58 18.62 3.97 -4.99
CA LYS A 58 17.60 4.66 -5.77
C LYS A 58 18.12 4.94 -7.20
N PRO A 59 17.43 4.46 -8.24
CA PRO A 59 17.80 4.74 -9.62
C PRO A 59 17.73 6.24 -9.96
N ALA A 60 18.59 6.70 -10.87
CA ALA A 60 18.57 8.09 -11.36
C ALA A 60 17.42 8.35 -12.34
N VAL A 61 17.04 7.32 -13.10
CA VAL A 61 15.93 7.33 -14.07
C VAL A 61 14.79 6.47 -13.53
N GLU A 62 13.57 6.83 -13.85
CA GLU A 62 12.36 6.10 -13.45
C GLU A 62 12.05 4.93 -14.38
N ALA A 63 13.05 4.07 -14.53
CA ALA A 63 12.89 2.78 -15.21
C ALA A 63 12.48 1.73 -14.18
N LEU A 64 11.38 1.02 -14.44
CA LEU A 64 10.99 -0.14 -13.64
C LEU A 64 11.20 -1.41 -14.45
N THR A 65 11.76 -2.42 -13.78
CA THR A 65 11.84 -3.78 -14.33
C THR A 65 10.58 -4.57 -14.01
N ALA A 66 10.33 -5.64 -14.78
CA ALA A 66 9.25 -6.59 -14.49
C ALA A 66 9.38 -7.16 -13.08
N ASP A 67 10.57 -7.66 -12.73
CA ASP A 67 10.88 -8.24 -11.43
C ASP A 67 10.65 -7.27 -10.27
N GLN A 68 10.91 -5.97 -10.46
CA GLN A 68 10.61 -4.96 -9.45
C GLN A 68 9.11 -4.79 -9.22
N LEU A 69 8.31 -4.82 -10.29
CA LEU A 69 6.86 -4.77 -10.13
C LEU A 69 6.29 -6.06 -9.54
N ASP A 70 6.80 -7.22 -9.92
CA ASP A 70 6.38 -8.51 -9.35
C ASP A 70 6.63 -8.55 -7.85
N ARG A 71 7.86 -8.19 -7.42
CA ARG A 71 8.19 -8.07 -5.99
C ARG A 71 7.30 -7.03 -5.30
N PHE A 72 7.06 -5.88 -5.95
CA PHE A 72 6.23 -4.82 -5.40
C PHE A 72 4.77 -5.26 -5.13
N PHE A 73 4.15 -5.91 -6.11
CA PHE A 73 2.78 -6.40 -5.98
C PHE A 73 2.69 -7.59 -5.01
N ALA A 74 3.71 -8.44 -4.94
CA ALA A 74 3.80 -9.49 -3.93
C ALA A 74 3.86 -8.93 -2.51
N VAL A 75 4.67 -7.89 -2.26
CA VAL A 75 4.71 -7.18 -0.97
C VAL A 75 3.34 -6.60 -0.64
N ARG A 76 2.73 -5.86 -1.59
CA ARG A 76 1.39 -5.26 -1.40
C ARG A 76 0.34 -6.29 -1.01
N GLN A 77 0.28 -7.41 -1.72
CA GLN A 77 -0.68 -8.47 -1.45
C GLN A 77 -0.53 -9.02 -0.03
N LYS A 78 0.70 -9.23 0.44
CA LYS A 78 0.96 -9.75 1.79
C LYS A 78 0.62 -8.73 2.88
N ILE A 79 1.04 -7.47 2.70
CA ILE A 79 0.73 -6.38 3.65
C ILE A 79 -0.78 -6.21 3.77
N ASP A 80 -1.50 -6.21 2.65
CA ASP A 80 -2.94 -6.05 2.66
C ASP A 80 -3.67 -7.26 3.29
N ALA A 81 -3.24 -8.49 2.98
CA ALA A 81 -3.77 -9.68 3.64
C ALA A 81 -3.58 -9.63 5.17
N ALA A 82 -2.42 -9.17 5.63
CA ALA A 82 -2.15 -8.96 7.05
C ALA A 82 -3.09 -7.92 7.65
N ARG A 83 -3.26 -6.75 7.01
CA ARG A 83 -4.17 -5.69 7.47
C ARG A 83 -5.61 -6.19 7.57
N ARG A 84 -6.11 -6.88 6.55
CA ARG A 84 -7.48 -7.44 6.54
C ARG A 84 -7.71 -8.47 7.65
N SER A 85 -6.70 -9.29 7.94
CA SER A 85 -6.78 -10.25 9.07
C SER A 85 -6.92 -9.56 10.43
N THR A 86 -6.47 -8.30 10.53
CA THR A 86 -6.50 -7.48 11.74
C THR A 86 -7.57 -6.39 11.76
N ALA A 87 -8.57 -6.44 10.86
CA ALA A 87 -9.68 -5.47 10.78
C ALA A 87 -10.47 -5.28 12.10
N ARG A 88 -10.27 -6.15 13.09
CA ARG A 88 -10.76 -5.98 14.47
C ARG A 88 -10.10 -4.80 15.20
N LEU A 89 -8.90 -4.40 14.81
CA LEU A 89 -8.16 -3.27 15.40
C LEU A 89 -8.76 -1.90 15.03
N ASP A 90 -9.44 -1.78 13.89
CA ASP A 90 -10.09 -0.54 13.47
C ASP A 90 -11.30 -0.15 14.32
N ARG A 91 -11.83 -1.09 15.11
CA ARG A 91 -12.95 -0.85 16.02
C ARG A 91 -12.53 -0.25 17.36
N LEU A 92 -11.24 0.03 17.56
CA LEU A 92 -10.69 0.43 18.86
C LEU A 92 -10.54 1.95 18.99
N PRO A 93 -10.78 2.51 20.19
CA PRO A 93 -10.87 3.96 20.39
C PRO A 93 -9.54 4.67 20.13
N ARG A 94 -9.51 5.51 19.09
CA ARG A 94 -8.29 6.16 18.57
C ARG A 94 -7.72 7.31 19.42
N LYS A 95 -8.41 7.79 20.46
CA LYS A 95 -8.10 9.12 21.04
C LYS A 95 -8.00 9.29 22.56
N ARG A 96 -8.13 8.24 23.38
CA ARG A 96 -7.70 8.17 24.80
C ARG A 96 -8.32 6.93 25.41
N ILE A 97 -7.56 6.18 26.22
CA ILE A 97 -8.11 5.16 27.12
C ILE A 97 -8.91 5.92 28.19
N ARG A 98 -10.24 5.89 28.10
CA ARG A 98 -11.16 6.63 28.97
C ARG A 98 -11.67 5.80 30.14
N SER A 99 -11.48 4.48 30.12
CA SER A 99 -11.99 3.57 31.16
C SER A 99 -11.04 2.42 31.48
N LEU A 100 -11.22 1.81 32.67
CA LEU A 100 -10.51 0.58 33.06
C LEU A 100 -10.82 -0.60 32.14
N GLU A 101 -12.00 -0.63 31.51
CA GLU A 101 -12.38 -1.67 30.56
C GLU A 101 -11.63 -1.55 29.23
N GLU A 102 -11.39 -0.31 28.76
CA GLU A 102 -10.50 -0.06 27.62
C GLU A 102 -9.04 -0.42 27.93
N LEU A 103 -8.62 -0.30 29.19
CA LEU A 103 -7.27 -0.66 29.64
C LEU A 103 -7.02 -2.18 29.58
N LYS A 104 -8.07 -3.00 29.76
CA LYS A 104 -8.01 -4.46 29.56
C LYS A 104 -7.82 -4.87 28.10
N GLN A 105 -8.13 -4.00 27.14
CA GLN A 105 -7.97 -4.27 25.71
C GLN A 105 -6.57 -3.96 25.17
N VAL A 106 -5.72 -3.30 25.98
CA VAL A 106 -4.35 -2.91 25.61
C VAL A 106 -3.46 -4.09 25.21
N PRO A 107 -3.47 -5.25 25.90
CA PRO A 107 -2.67 -6.40 25.46
C PRO A 107 -3.06 -6.91 24.07
N THR A 108 -4.36 -7.02 23.78
CA THR A 108 -4.87 -7.46 22.47
C THR A 108 -4.55 -6.44 21.35
N LEU A 109 -4.56 -5.15 21.69
CA LEU A 109 -4.07 -4.08 20.80
C LEU A 109 -2.59 -4.27 20.46
N ILE A 110 -1.75 -4.51 21.47
CA ILE A 110 -0.31 -4.69 21.30
C ILE A 110 -0.03 -5.93 20.46
N GLU A 111 -0.70 -7.05 20.75
CA GLU A 111 -0.59 -8.29 19.95
C GLU A 111 -0.97 -8.05 18.50
N GLY A 112 -2.13 -7.43 18.24
CA GLY A 112 -2.57 -7.16 16.87
C GLY A 112 -1.66 -6.20 16.11
N VAL A 113 -1.15 -5.14 16.74
CA VAL A 113 -0.17 -4.23 16.11
C VAL A 113 1.14 -4.95 15.84
N SER A 114 1.61 -5.77 16.80
CA SER A 114 2.82 -6.58 16.66
C SER A 114 2.70 -7.55 15.49
N ASP A 115 1.53 -8.18 15.31
CA ASP A 115 1.28 -9.11 14.20
C ASP A 115 1.28 -8.40 12.85
N VAL A 116 0.64 -7.23 12.73
CA VAL A 116 0.66 -6.43 11.48
C VAL A 116 2.07 -6.01 11.12
N VAL A 117 2.81 -5.45 12.09
CA VAL A 117 4.18 -5.00 11.86
C VAL A 117 5.07 -6.19 11.47
N THR A 118 4.97 -7.30 12.20
CA THR A 118 5.74 -8.51 11.89
C THR A 118 5.42 -9.02 10.47
N ALA A 119 4.14 -9.09 10.10
CA ALA A 119 3.73 -9.52 8.76
C ALA A 119 4.20 -8.56 7.66
N GLU A 120 4.27 -7.27 7.92
CA GLU A 120 4.84 -6.29 6.98
C GLU A 120 6.36 -6.49 6.82
N LEU A 121 7.10 -6.69 7.92
CA LEU A 121 8.54 -7.00 7.88
C LEU A 121 8.79 -8.29 7.08
N ASP A 122 8.03 -9.34 7.37
CA ASP A 122 8.12 -10.64 6.69
C ASP A 122 7.75 -10.53 5.20
N ALA A 123 6.84 -9.63 4.84
CA ALA A 123 6.48 -9.38 3.44
C ALA A 123 7.65 -8.82 2.64
N TYR A 124 8.36 -7.82 3.18
CA TYR A 124 9.56 -7.25 2.55
C TYR A 124 10.65 -8.31 2.37
N VAL A 125 10.94 -9.08 3.43
CA VAL A 125 11.96 -10.13 3.42
C VAL A 125 11.61 -11.21 2.41
N ALA A 126 10.37 -11.72 2.44
CA ALA A 126 9.95 -12.82 1.58
C ALA A 126 9.89 -12.43 0.09
N ALA A 127 9.65 -11.16 -0.22
CA ALA A 127 9.71 -10.65 -1.59
C ALA A 127 11.13 -10.21 -2.00
N GLY A 128 12.10 -10.20 -1.09
CA GLY A 128 13.45 -9.69 -1.35
C GLY A 128 13.44 -8.22 -1.77
N MET A 129 12.53 -7.40 -1.23
CA MET A 129 12.39 -5.98 -1.58
C MET A 129 12.55 -5.13 -0.32
N THR A 130 13.49 -4.20 -0.35
CA THR A 130 13.69 -3.30 0.79
C THR A 130 12.49 -2.34 0.93
N PRO A 131 12.20 -1.84 2.15
CA PRO A 131 11.14 -0.85 2.33
C PRO A 131 11.38 0.44 1.51
N GLU A 132 12.66 0.82 1.34
CA GLU A 132 13.01 1.98 0.53
C GLU A 132 12.74 1.75 -0.96
N GLU A 133 13.10 0.57 -1.49
CA GLU A 133 12.75 0.17 -2.85
C GLU A 133 11.24 0.16 -3.06
N TYR A 134 10.50 -0.47 -2.13
CA TYR A 134 9.03 -0.51 -2.17
C TYR A 134 8.40 0.88 -2.25
N HIS A 135 8.80 1.81 -1.37
CA HIS A 135 8.26 3.16 -1.36
C HIS A 135 8.66 3.97 -2.60
N TRP A 136 9.84 3.72 -3.16
CA TRP A 136 10.25 4.32 -4.41
C TRP A 136 9.37 3.83 -5.56
N VAL A 137 9.18 2.51 -5.72
CA VAL A 137 8.31 1.92 -6.75
C VAL A 137 6.87 2.44 -6.59
N ALA A 138 6.33 2.45 -5.37
CA ALA A 138 4.99 2.98 -5.09
C ALA A 138 4.82 4.42 -5.58
N ARG A 139 5.82 5.28 -5.35
CA ARG A 139 5.80 6.68 -5.81
C ARG A 139 5.83 6.78 -7.33
N VAL A 140 6.68 5.99 -7.98
CA VAL A 140 6.78 5.95 -9.45
C VAL A 140 5.43 5.53 -10.05
N VAL A 141 4.84 4.45 -9.57
CA VAL A 141 3.55 3.92 -10.06
C VAL A 141 2.39 4.90 -9.79
N TYR A 142 2.18 5.29 -8.55
CA TYR A 142 0.94 5.98 -8.16
C TYR A 142 1.04 7.50 -8.26
N SER A 143 2.15 8.08 -7.79
CA SER A 143 2.28 9.54 -7.73
C SER A 143 2.78 10.14 -9.04
N ARG A 144 3.53 9.39 -9.85
CA ARG A 144 4.11 9.92 -11.09
C ARG A 144 3.40 9.39 -12.33
N TRP A 145 3.41 8.09 -12.56
CA TRP A 145 2.79 7.48 -13.75
C TRP A 145 1.28 7.67 -13.77
N ARG A 146 0.57 7.14 -12.76
CA ARG A 146 -0.90 7.20 -12.70
C ARG A 146 -1.43 8.63 -12.64
N ALA A 147 -0.82 9.47 -11.80
CA ALA A 147 -1.24 10.87 -11.66
C ALA A 147 -1.02 11.67 -12.95
N ALA A 148 0.06 11.41 -13.70
CA ALA A 148 0.29 12.07 -14.99
C ALA A 148 -0.78 11.66 -16.01
N LEU A 149 -1.09 10.36 -16.12
CA LEU A 149 -2.15 9.88 -17.01
C LEU A 149 -3.53 10.45 -16.63
N LYS A 150 -3.83 10.55 -15.34
CA LYS A 150 -5.08 11.18 -14.86
C LYS A 150 -5.16 12.65 -15.25
N ARG A 151 -4.08 13.41 -15.04
CA ARG A 151 -4.03 14.84 -15.42
C ARG A 151 -4.14 15.05 -16.93
N ALA A 152 -3.58 14.14 -17.72
CA ALA A 152 -3.68 14.18 -19.17
C ALA A 152 -5.05 13.71 -19.70
N GLY A 153 -5.96 13.24 -18.85
CA GLY A 153 -7.25 12.68 -19.28
C GLY A 153 -7.12 11.37 -20.06
N SER A 154 -5.96 10.73 -20.03
CA SER A 154 -5.64 9.51 -20.79
C SER A 154 -5.58 8.26 -19.92
N TYR A 155 -6.04 8.35 -18.66
CA TYR A 155 -5.98 7.22 -17.75
C TYR A 155 -6.92 6.09 -18.19
N PRO A 156 -6.43 4.87 -18.50
CA PRO A 156 -7.23 3.87 -19.21
C PRO A 156 -8.52 3.46 -18.50
N VAL A 157 -8.54 3.38 -17.17
CA VAL A 157 -9.77 3.04 -16.43
C VAL A 157 -10.82 4.13 -16.56
N ALA A 158 -10.41 5.40 -16.51
CA ALA A 158 -11.33 6.52 -16.71
C ALA A 158 -11.84 6.57 -18.16
N VAL A 159 -10.97 6.31 -19.14
CA VAL A 159 -11.32 6.25 -20.56
C VAL A 159 -12.31 5.11 -20.84
N ARG A 160 -12.08 3.91 -20.29
CA ARG A 160 -13.00 2.77 -20.41
C ARG A 160 -14.37 3.08 -19.80
N ALA A 161 -14.40 3.71 -18.62
CA ALA A 161 -15.65 4.11 -17.98
C ALA A 161 -16.41 5.14 -18.83
N ALA A 162 -15.72 6.15 -19.35
CA ALA A 162 -16.33 7.17 -20.21
C ALA A 162 -16.84 6.57 -21.53
N ALA A 163 -16.07 5.68 -22.16
CA ALA A 163 -16.51 4.97 -23.37
C ALA A 163 -17.75 4.10 -23.11
N ALA A 164 -17.82 3.45 -21.94
CA ALA A 164 -18.99 2.68 -21.54
C ALA A 164 -20.25 3.56 -21.37
N GLU A 165 -20.11 4.77 -20.81
CA GLU A 165 -21.23 5.72 -20.73
C GLU A 165 -21.68 6.21 -22.11
N VAL A 166 -20.75 6.51 -23.02
CA VAL A 166 -21.07 6.86 -24.41
C VAL A 166 -21.80 5.70 -25.12
N GLY A 167 -21.34 4.47 -24.92
CA GLY A 167 -22.03 3.27 -25.43
C GLY A 167 -23.43 3.09 -24.85
N ALA A 168 -23.61 3.35 -23.55
CA ALA A 168 -24.92 3.30 -22.91
C ALA A 168 -25.87 4.40 -23.42
N ALA A 169 -25.34 5.58 -23.76
CA ALA A 169 -26.10 6.63 -24.42
C ALA A 169 -26.51 6.22 -25.85
N ALA A 170 -25.58 5.63 -26.62
CA ALA A 170 -25.85 5.14 -27.97
C ALA A 170 -26.99 4.10 -27.99
N ALA A 171 -27.00 3.18 -27.02
CA ALA A 171 -28.05 2.15 -26.89
C ALA A 171 -29.46 2.73 -26.69
N LYS A 172 -29.57 3.94 -26.13
CA LYS A 172 -30.84 4.63 -25.88
C LYS A 172 -31.23 5.60 -26.99
N GLU A 173 -30.34 5.85 -27.96
CA GLU A 173 -30.54 6.84 -29.01
C GLU A 173 -31.47 6.30 -30.12
N PRO A 174 -32.64 6.93 -30.37
CA PRO A 174 -33.55 6.52 -31.43
C PRO A 174 -33.04 6.80 -32.86
N ASP A 175 -32.25 7.85 -33.08
CA ASP A 175 -31.69 8.14 -34.41
C ASP A 175 -30.51 7.21 -34.73
N ARG A 176 -30.67 6.39 -35.78
CA ARG A 176 -29.64 5.46 -36.26
C ARG A 176 -28.32 6.16 -36.59
N ARG A 177 -28.35 7.38 -37.13
CA ARG A 177 -27.13 8.13 -37.49
C ARG A 177 -26.43 8.65 -36.25
N ALA A 178 -27.18 9.17 -35.27
CA ALA A 178 -26.62 9.63 -34.00
C ALA A 178 -26.04 8.44 -33.20
N ARG A 179 -26.75 7.31 -33.15
CA ARG A 179 -26.26 6.05 -32.56
C ARG A 179 -24.93 5.62 -33.14
N ALA A 180 -24.82 5.51 -34.47
CA ALA A 180 -23.59 5.08 -35.13
C ALA A 180 -22.41 6.02 -34.84
N ARG A 181 -22.66 7.33 -34.69
CA ARG A 181 -21.63 8.30 -34.30
C ARG A 181 -21.17 8.08 -32.86
N LEU A 182 -22.09 7.87 -31.92
CA LEU A 182 -21.73 7.61 -30.51
C LEU A 182 -20.95 6.30 -30.36
N GLU A 183 -21.36 5.24 -31.07
CA GLU A 183 -20.62 3.97 -31.12
C GLU A 183 -19.19 4.17 -31.68
N ALA A 184 -19.05 4.95 -32.76
CA ALA A 184 -17.74 5.28 -33.32
C ALA A 184 -16.87 6.08 -32.33
N VAL A 185 -17.44 7.04 -31.60
CA VAL A 185 -16.73 7.79 -30.57
C VAL A 185 -16.27 6.87 -29.43
N ALA A 186 -17.13 6.00 -28.92
CA ALA A 186 -16.74 5.04 -27.89
C ALA A 186 -15.61 4.10 -28.36
N ALA A 187 -15.68 3.63 -29.61
CA ALA A 187 -14.63 2.82 -30.22
C ALA A 187 -13.31 3.60 -30.37
N GLU A 188 -13.36 4.86 -30.81
CA GLU A 188 -12.18 5.72 -30.93
C GLU A 188 -11.51 5.97 -29.57
N MET A 189 -12.31 6.21 -28.53
CA MET A 189 -11.80 6.37 -27.16
C MET A 189 -11.04 5.12 -26.68
N LEU A 190 -11.56 3.93 -26.98
CA LEU A 190 -10.93 2.66 -26.60
C LEU A 190 -9.70 2.31 -27.45
N ALA A 191 -9.66 2.75 -28.71
CA ALA A 191 -8.54 2.51 -29.61
C ALA A 191 -7.31 3.40 -29.30
N ARG A 192 -7.51 4.50 -28.57
CA ARG A 192 -6.41 5.41 -28.21
C ARG A 192 -5.54 4.81 -27.10
N GLU A 193 -4.37 4.33 -27.47
CA GLU A 193 -3.33 3.97 -26.51
C GLU A 193 -2.80 5.25 -25.82
N PRO A 194 -2.72 5.30 -24.48
CA PRO A 194 -2.17 6.46 -23.81
C PRO A 194 -0.67 6.59 -24.13
N ALA A 195 -0.21 7.82 -24.33
CA ALA A 195 1.21 8.08 -24.47
C ALA A 195 1.93 7.87 -23.12
N ALA A 196 3.21 7.49 -23.18
CA ALA A 196 4.07 7.42 -22.01
C ALA A 196 4.19 8.83 -21.37
N PRO A 197 3.99 8.96 -20.05
CA PRO A 197 4.24 10.22 -19.36
C PRO A 197 5.70 10.66 -19.47
N GLU A 198 5.94 11.96 -19.38
CA GLU A 198 7.30 12.53 -19.38
C GLU A 198 8.18 11.88 -18.30
N GLY A 199 9.39 11.47 -18.69
CA GLY A 199 10.36 10.82 -17.79
C GLY A 199 10.18 9.31 -17.62
N PHE A 200 9.17 8.71 -18.26
CA PHE A 200 9.01 7.25 -18.31
C PHE A 200 9.52 6.70 -19.63
N ASP A 201 10.32 5.64 -19.57
CA ASP A 201 10.67 4.92 -20.79
C ASP A 201 9.46 4.13 -21.33
N PRO A 202 9.37 3.93 -22.66
CA PRO A 202 8.26 3.17 -23.26
C PRO A 202 8.10 1.74 -22.75
N PRO A 203 9.18 0.97 -22.44
CA PRO A 203 9.06 -0.35 -21.82
C PRO A 203 8.34 -0.33 -20.47
N THR A 204 8.73 0.55 -19.55
CA THR A 204 8.11 0.71 -18.22
C THR A 204 6.65 1.12 -18.36
N HIS A 205 6.35 2.05 -19.26
CA HIS A 205 4.98 2.47 -19.51
C HIS A 205 4.09 1.30 -19.96
N ARG A 206 4.53 0.51 -20.95
CA ARG A 206 3.81 -0.68 -21.42
C ARG A 206 3.64 -1.73 -20.34
N LEU A 207 4.66 -1.91 -19.51
CA LEU A 207 4.64 -2.85 -18.40
C LEU A 207 3.58 -2.46 -17.35
N LEU A 208 3.50 -1.17 -17.01
CA LEU A 208 2.48 -0.63 -16.11
C LEU A 208 1.07 -0.71 -16.70
N LEU A 209 0.90 -0.50 -18.01
CA LEU A 209 -0.38 -0.71 -18.69
C LEU A 209 -0.81 -2.18 -18.67
N ALA A 210 0.12 -3.11 -18.89
CA ALA A 210 -0.16 -4.54 -18.84
C ALA A 210 -0.59 -5.01 -17.44
N ARG A 211 -0.16 -4.30 -16.39
CA ARG A 211 -0.47 -4.58 -14.98
C ARG A 211 -1.52 -3.63 -14.40
N LEU A 212 -2.30 -2.96 -15.25
CA LEU A 212 -3.26 -1.93 -14.84
C LEU A 212 -4.25 -2.43 -13.77
N ASP A 213 -4.74 -3.66 -13.90
CA ASP A 213 -5.70 -4.23 -12.95
C ASP A 213 -5.09 -4.41 -11.54
N GLU A 214 -3.81 -4.76 -11.46
CA GLU A 214 -3.08 -4.83 -10.18
C GLU A 214 -2.80 -3.44 -9.62
N VAL A 215 -2.42 -2.48 -10.47
CA VAL A 215 -2.24 -1.09 -10.06
C VAL A 215 -3.54 -0.57 -9.43
N GLU A 216 -4.68 -0.80 -10.08
CA GLU A 216 -5.97 -0.28 -9.64
C GLU A 216 -6.51 -0.95 -8.40
N ARG A 217 -6.37 -2.29 -8.30
CA ARG A 217 -6.73 -3.07 -7.11
C ARG A 217 -6.18 -2.43 -5.83
N TRP A 218 -4.94 -1.95 -5.88
CA TRP A 218 -4.24 -1.42 -4.72
C TRP A 218 -4.18 0.11 -4.66
N SER A 219 -4.75 0.81 -5.64
CA SER A 219 -4.73 2.27 -5.69
C SER A 219 -5.73 2.93 -4.72
N LEU A 220 -6.78 2.20 -4.32
CA LEU A 220 -7.91 2.72 -3.53
C LEU A 220 -7.57 2.81 -2.03
N ASP A 221 -6.68 1.94 -1.55
CA ASP A 221 -6.33 1.86 -0.11
C ASP A 221 -5.37 2.99 0.32
N ASP A 222 -4.55 3.51 -0.59
CA ASP A 222 -3.58 4.57 -0.26
C ASP A 222 -4.25 5.94 -0.09
N THR A 223 -5.33 6.21 -0.83
CA THR A 223 -6.07 7.47 -0.72
C THR A 223 -6.83 7.64 0.60
N GLN A 224 -7.11 6.55 1.33
CA GLN A 224 -7.69 6.63 2.67
C GLN A 224 -6.65 6.87 3.78
N SER A 225 -5.36 6.68 3.48
CA SER A 225 -4.28 6.70 4.48
C SER A 225 -3.56 8.06 4.61
N PHE A 226 -3.78 8.98 3.67
CA PHE A 226 -3.14 10.30 3.64
C PHE A 226 -4.16 11.45 3.46
N GLY A 227 -5.17 11.52 4.33
CA GLY A 227 -5.90 12.77 4.54
C GLY A 227 -4.97 13.84 5.13
N PRO A 228 -5.12 15.13 4.78
CA PRO A 228 -4.26 16.19 5.27
C PRO A 228 -4.34 16.28 6.80
N ARG A 229 -3.17 16.40 7.44
CA ARG A 229 -3.03 16.80 8.84
C ARG A 229 -2.99 18.31 8.95
#